data_AF-A0A349NA29-F1
#
_entry.id   AF-A0A349NA29-F1
#
_cell.length_a   1.000
_cell.length_b   1.000
_cell.length_c   1.000
_cell.angle_alpha   90.00
_cell.angle_beta   90.00
_cell.angle_gamma   90.00
#
_symmetry.space_group_name_H-M   'P 1'
#
loop_
_entity.id
_entity.type
_entity.pdbx_description
1 polymer ?
#
loop_
_entity_poly.entity_id
_entity_poly.type
_entity_poly.pdbx_seq_one_letter_code
_entity_poly.pdbx_strand_id
1 'polypeptide(L)' 'MTEPDSEDSHKTDPLFTCWTTVSTEAEGLAIANAFVNERIAACVQLDGPTTSIYNWDGERCSTTE' A
#
# COMPACT_ATOMS: atom_id res chain seq x y z
N MET A 1 -44.97 21.78 6.92
CA MET A 1 -44.78 20.68 5.98
C MET A 1 -43.30 20.66 5.70
N THR A 2 -42.57 19.98 6.57
CA THR A 2 -41.11 19.91 6.60
C THR A 2 -40.79 18.54 6.04
N GLU A 3 -40.32 18.48 4.79
CA GLU A 3 -39.71 17.26 4.28
C GLU A 3 -38.35 17.09 4.98
N PRO A 4 -38.08 15.92 5.59
CA PRO A 4 -36.89 15.69 6.38
C PRO A 4 -35.67 15.55 5.47
N ASP A 5 -34.53 15.95 6.02
CA ASP A 5 -33.19 15.85 5.44
C ASP A 5 -32.97 14.54 4.69
N SER A 6 -33.09 14.58 3.36
CA SER A 6 -32.47 13.56 2.50
C SER A 6 -30.98 13.92 2.38
N GLU A 7 -30.26 13.74 3.49
CA GLU A 7 -28.81 13.67 3.52
C GLU A 7 -28.40 12.47 2.68
N ASP A 8 -28.11 12.75 1.42
CA ASP A 8 -27.57 11.83 0.43
C ASP A 8 -26.24 11.27 0.95
N SER A 9 -26.37 10.15 1.67
CA SER A 9 -25.30 9.34 2.24
C SER A 9 -24.46 8.74 1.11
N HIS A 10 -23.61 9.56 0.50
CA HIS A 10 -22.37 9.09 -0.13
C HIS A 10 -21.43 8.62 0.99
N LYS A 11 -21.77 7.50 1.64
CA LYS A 11 -20.80 6.74 2.41
C LYS A 11 -19.85 6.13 1.39
N THR A 12 -18.77 6.84 1.11
CA THR A 12 -17.63 6.24 0.41
C THR A 12 -17.09 5.12 1.28
N ASP A 13 -16.92 3.93 0.68
CA ASP A 13 -16.19 2.86 1.34
C ASP A 13 -14.80 3.40 1.75
N PRO A 14 -14.31 3.07 2.95
CA PRO A 14 -13.03 3.57 3.42
C PRO A 14 -11.90 3.10 2.50
N LEU A 15 -11.11 4.06 2.00
CA LEU A 15 -9.89 3.80 1.24
C LEU A 15 -8.71 3.62 2.19
N PHE A 16 -7.91 2.58 1.97
CA PHE A 16 -6.70 2.32 2.74
C PHE A 16 -5.47 2.39 1.85
N THR A 17 -4.38 2.95 2.39
CA THR A 17 -3.05 2.88 1.77
C THR A 17 -2.18 1.95 2.60
N CYS A 18 -1.67 0.90 1.96
CA CYS A 18 -0.76 -0.06 2.57
C CYS A 18 0.66 0.17 2.05
N TRP A 19 1.64 0.12 2.94
CA TRP A 19 3.06 0.24 2.61
C TRP A 19 3.76 -1.07 2.96
N THR A 20 4.61 -1.55 2.06
CA THR A 20 5.47 -2.71 2.26
C THR A 20 6.77 -2.50 1.52
N THR A 21 7.87 -3.02 2.06
CA THR A 21 9.13 -3.15 1.33
C THR A 21 9.24 -4.57 0.75
N VAL A 22 10.07 -4.73 -0.28
CA VAL A 22 10.37 -6.00 -0.95
C VAL A 22 11.87 -6.07 -1.18
N SER A 23 12.45 -7.26 -1.32
CA SER A 23 13.92 -7.37 -1.41
C SER A 23 14.47 -7.05 -2.80
N THR A 24 13.62 -7.09 -3.83
CA THR A 24 14.03 -6.86 -5.23
C THR A 24 12.92 -6.22 -6.06
N GLU A 25 13.30 -5.51 -7.12
CA GLU A 25 12.37 -4.96 -8.12
C GLU A 25 11.47 -6.03 -8.75
N ALA A 26 12.04 -7.20 -9.08
CA ALA A 26 11.28 -8.30 -9.70
C ALA A 26 10.19 -8.86 -8.78
N GLU A 27 10.48 -8.96 -7.48
CA GLU A 27 9.49 -9.36 -6.46
C GLU A 27 8.38 -8.31 -6.33
N GLY A 28 8.76 -7.02 -6.27
CA GLY A 28 7.80 -5.91 -6.25
C GLY A 28 6.84 -5.93 -7.45
N LEU A 29 7.38 -6.16 -8.65
CA LEU A 29 6.59 -6.27 -9.88
C LEU A 29 5.66 -7.48 -9.85
N ALA A 30 6.13 -8.63 -9.36
CA ALA A 30 5.31 -9.83 -9.26
C ALA A 30 4.11 -9.62 -8.30
N ILE A 31 4.36 -9.05 -7.13
CA ILE A 31 3.32 -8.76 -6.12
C ILE A 31 2.32 -7.72 -6.64
N ALA A 32 2.81 -6.63 -7.23
CA ALA A 32 1.95 -5.57 -7.76
C ALA A 32 0.98 -6.11 -8.84
N ASN A 33 1.50 -6.91 -9.77
CA ASN A 33 0.68 -7.54 -10.80
C ASN A 33 -0.35 -8.50 -10.20
N ALA A 34 0.05 -9.35 -9.24
CA ALA A 34 -0.88 -10.27 -8.57
C ALA A 34 -2.01 -9.50 -7.87
N PHE A 35 -1.69 -8.45 -7.12
CA PHE A 35 -2.68 -7.68 -6.34
C PHE A 35 -3.73 -7.01 -7.23
N VAL A 36 -3.32 -6.44 -8.36
CA VAL A 36 -4.23 -5.80 -9.30
C VAL A 36 -5.06 -6.87 -10.05
N ASN A 37 -4.42 -7.95 -10.51
CA ASN A 37 -5.10 -9.03 -11.25
C ASN A 37 -6.16 -9.74 -10.39
N GLU A 38 -5.87 -9.96 -9.11
CA GLU A 38 -6.77 -10.61 -8.15
C GLU A 38 -7.75 -9.63 -7.49
N ARG A 39 -7.70 -8.34 -7.87
CA ARG A 39 -8.55 -7.26 -7.32
C ARG A 39 -8.43 -7.10 -5.81
N ILE A 40 -7.25 -7.39 -5.25
CA ILE A 40 -6.91 -7.15 -3.84
C ILE A 40 -6.66 -5.67 -3.61
N ALA A 41 -5.98 -5.01 -4.54
CA ALA A 41 -5.72 -3.57 -4.53
C ALA A 41 -6.18 -2.93 -5.83
N ALA A 42 -6.73 -1.71 -5.74
CA ALA A 42 -7.08 -0.93 -6.92
C ALA A 42 -5.83 -0.43 -7.68
N CYS A 43 -4.76 -0.12 -6.96
CA CYS A 43 -3.47 0.25 -7.52
C CYS A 43 -2.33 -0.21 -6.60
N VAL A 44 -1.15 -0.36 -7.19
CA VAL A 44 0.11 -0.56 -6.47
C VAL A 44 1.15 0.33 -7.11
N GLN A 45 1.88 1.09 -6.29
CA GLN A 45 2.96 1.95 -6.73
C GLN A 45 4.28 1.33 -6.26
N LEU A 46 5.26 1.23 -7.16
CA LEU A 46 6.61 0.82 -6.82
C LEU A 46 7.45 2.09 -6.64
N ASP A 47 8.13 2.20 -5.50
CA ASP A 47 9.04 3.29 -5.17
C ASP A 47 10.40 2.69 -4.81
N GLY A 48 11.46 3.08 -5.52
CA GLY A 48 12.79 2.52 -5.32
C GLY A 48 13.80 2.79 -6.45
N PRO A 49 15.06 2.36 -6.25
CA PRO A 49 15.55 1.60 -5.10
C PRO A 49 15.57 2.40 -3.80
N THR A 50 15.17 1.79 -2.68
CA THR A 50 15.08 2.42 -1.36
C THR A 50 16.08 1.79 -0.39
N THR A 51 16.80 2.59 0.39
CA THR A 51 17.70 2.05 1.44
C THR A 51 17.00 2.07 2.80
N SER A 52 16.64 0.89 3.28
CA SER A 52 16.13 0.65 4.63
C SER A 52 17.27 0.64 5.64
N ILE A 53 17.17 1.45 6.71
CA ILE A 53 18.15 1.47 7.80
C ILE A 53 17.48 1.07 9.12
N TYR A 54 17.92 -0.01 9.74
CA TYR A 54 17.30 -0.62 10.92
C TYR A 54 18.35 -1.08 11.93
N ASN A 55 17.90 -1.50 13.12
CA ASN A 55 18.76 -2.17 14.09
C ASN A 55 18.40 -3.64 14.15
N TRP A 56 19.39 -4.51 14.06
CA TRP A 56 19.21 -5.95 14.13
C TRP A 56 20.34 -6.56 14.94
N ASP A 57 20.00 -7.41 15.92
CA ASP A 57 20.96 -8.03 16.84
C ASP A 57 21.92 -7.04 17.53
N GLY A 58 21.41 -5.86 17.91
CA GLY A 58 22.19 -4.80 18.54
C GLY A 58 23.08 -3.99 17.57
N GLU A 59 23.12 -4.35 16.29
CA GLU A 59 23.94 -3.71 15.27
C GLU A 59 23.11 -2.81 14.35
N ARG A 60 23.74 -1.74 13.84
CA ARG A 60 23.13 -0.85 12.85
C ARG A 60 23.28 -1.48 11.46
N CYS A 61 22.16 -1.82 10.85
CA CYS A 61 22.11 -2.47 9.54
C CYS A 61 21.50 -1.55 8.49
N SER A 62 21.89 -1.74 7.23
CA SER A 62 21.25 -1.12 6.07
C SER A 62 21.07 -2.14 4.95
N THR A 63 19.94 -2.07 4.25
CA THR A 63 19.65 -2.92 3.10
C THR A 63 19.03 -2.06 2.00
N THR A 64 19.50 -2.21 0.77
CA THR A 64 18.85 -1.61 -0.40
C THR A 64 17.83 -2.60 -0.95
N GLU A 65 16.62 -2.12 -1.12
CA GLU A 65 15.40 -2.82 -1.52
C GLU A 65 14.91 -2.27 -2.87
#